data_AF-A0A3C2BY34-F1
#
_entry.id   AF-A0A3C2BY34-F1
#
_cell.length_a   1.000
_cell.length_b   1.000
_cell.length_c   1.000
_cell.angle_alpha   90.00
_cell.angle_beta   90.00
_cell.angle_gamma   90.00
#
_symmetry.space_group_name_H-M   'P 1'
#
loop_
_entity.id
_entity.type
_entity.pdbx_description
1 polymer ?
#
loop_
_entity_poly.entity_id
_entity_poly.type
_entity_poly.pdbx_seq_one_letter_code
_entity_poly.pdbx_strand_id
1 'polypeptide(L)'
;MTARSRRLGREFFARSVHEVAPDLIGVTLLVDGVGGPIVEVEAYDPTDEASHGFRGRTPRNAGGSRWSAGKDLSFVPLRPELVVEVRYDHMEGERFRHTAQFSRWRPDRDPESCTYAQLEEPVNFDLTSVLETGRP
;
A
#
# COMPACT_ATOMS: atom_id res chain seq x y z
N MET A 1 10.66 -0.02 -33.74
CA MET A 1 11.09 1.33 -33.31
C MET A 1 11.04 1.36 -31.79
N THR A 2 12.18 1.27 -31.10
CA THR A 2 12.23 1.32 -29.63
C THR A 2 11.93 2.75 -29.20
N ALA A 3 10.78 2.98 -28.56
CA ALA A 3 10.50 4.26 -27.93
C ALA A 3 11.61 4.56 -26.92
N ARG A 4 12.36 5.66 -27.12
CA ARG A 4 13.36 6.07 -26.14
C ARG A 4 12.64 6.37 -24.83
N SER A 5 12.90 5.59 -23.79
CA SER A 5 12.47 5.91 -22.43
C SER A 5 13.20 7.17 -21.98
N ARG A 6 12.50 8.31 -22.04
CA ARG A 6 13.04 9.60 -21.57
C ARG A 6 12.87 9.63 -20.06
N ARG A 7 13.98 9.61 -19.33
CA ARG A 7 13.96 9.89 -17.89
C ARG A 7 13.39 11.29 -17.66
N LEU A 8 12.45 11.40 -16.73
CA LEU A 8 11.93 12.68 -16.29
C LEU A 8 13.00 13.38 -15.44
N GLY A 9 13.40 14.58 -15.85
CA GLY A 9 14.40 15.37 -15.15
C GLY A 9 13.81 16.21 -14.01
N ARG A 10 14.67 16.90 -13.26
CA ARG A 10 14.25 17.77 -12.14
C ARG A 10 13.28 18.86 -12.59
N GLU A 11 13.43 19.34 -13.82
CA GLU A 11 12.57 20.35 -14.43
C GLU A 11 11.11 19.90 -14.54
N PHE A 12 10.87 18.60 -14.76
CA PHE A 12 9.52 18.05 -14.80
C PHE A 12 8.83 18.19 -13.43
N PHE A 13 9.56 17.90 -12.35
CA PHE A 13 9.06 17.92 -10.97
C PHE A 13 9.04 19.30 -10.32
N ALA A 14 9.71 20.29 -10.91
CA ALA A 14 9.74 21.67 -10.41
C ALA A 14 8.49 22.49 -10.75
N ARG A 15 7.48 21.86 -11.37
CA ARG A 15 6.20 22.45 -11.75
C ARG A 15 5.15 22.32 -10.63
N SER A 16 3.97 22.90 -10.84
CA SER A 16 2.86 22.76 -9.91
C SER A 16 2.46 21.28 -9.76
N VAL A 17 2.10 20.86 -8.54
CA VAL A 17 1.60 19.50 -8.28
C VAL A 17 0.34 19.18 -9.08
N HIS A 18 -0.46 20.20 -9.42
CA HIS A 18 -1.67 20.06 -10.23
C HIS A 18 -1.38 19.78 -11.71
N GLU A 19 -0.18 20.13 -12.19
CA GLU A 19 0.27 19.83 -13.56
C GLU A 19 1.07 18.51 -13.58
N VAL A 20 1.92 18.30 -12.57
CA VAL A 20 2.75 17.11 -12.46
C VAL A 20 1.92 15.85 -12.27
N ALA A 21 0.92 15.88 -11.39
CA ALA A 21 0.12 14.71 -11.06
C ALA A 21 -0.55 14.07 -12.29
N PRO A 22 -1.37 14.78 -13.10
CA PRO A 22 -1.97 14.17 -14.30
C PRO A 22 -0.92 13.74 -15.33
N ASP A 23 0.17 14.48 -15.49
CA ASP A 23 1.26 14.14 -16.42
C ASP A 23 2.06 12.90 -15.99
N LEU A 24 1.94 12.46 -14.74
CA LEU A 24 2.54 11.22 -14.26
C LEU A 24 1.73 9.99 -14.67
N ILE A 25 0.45 10.12 -15.01
CA ILE A 25 -0.36 8.97 -15.46
C ILE A 25 0.22 8.44 -16.78
N GLY A 26 0.48 7.14 -16.82
CA GLY A 26 1.13 6.45 -17.94
C GLY A 26 2.66 6.50 -17.94
N VAL A 27 3.29 7.29 -17.05
CA VAL A 27 4.75 7.26 -16.86
C VAL A 27 5.15 5.94 -16.22
N THR A 28 6.21 5.31 -16.72
CA THR A 28 6.76 4.09 -16.11
C THR A 28 7.67 4.44 -14.94
N LEU A 29 7.31 3.99 -13.74
CA LEU A 29 8.18 3.99 -12.59
C LEU A 29 9.01 2.70 -12.61
N LEU A 30 10.33 2.82 -12.45
CA LEU A 30 11.24 1.68 -12.37
C LEU A 30 12.11 1.79 -11.12
N VAL A 31 12.26 0.69 -10.40
CA VAL A 31 13.20 0.51 -9.28
C VAL A 31 14.03 -0.73 -9.60
N ASP A 32 15.36 -0.56 -9.70
CA ASP A 32 16.30 -1.63 -10.09
C ASP A 32 15.88 -2.42 -11.35
N GLY A 33 15.25 -1.72 -12.30
CA GLY A 33 14.79 -2.27 -13.58
C GLY A 33 13.41 -2.93 -13.55
N VAL A 34 12.77 -3.05 -12.39
CA VAL A 34 11.42 -3.60 -12.21
C VAL A 34 10.41 -2.48 -12.02
N GLY A 35 9.24 -2.56 -12.66
CA GLY A 35 8.15 -1.62 -12.42
C GLY A 35 7.09 -1.60 -13.52
N GLY A 36 6.32 -0.53 -13.59
CA GLY A 36 5.14 -0.43 -14.45
C GLY A 36 4.62 1.00 -14.60
N PRO A 37 3.58 1.18 -15.44
CA PRO A 37 2.96 2.49 -15.62
C PRO A 37 2.24 2.92 -14.34
N ILE A 38 2.39 4.20 -13.99
CA ILE A 38 1.58 4.86 -12.96
C ILE A 38 0.16 4.99 -13.52
N VAL A 39 -0.83 4.45 -12.81
CA VAL A 39 -2.25 4.48 -13.22
C VAL A 39 -3.13 5.39 -12.38
N GLU A 40 -2.61 5.84 -11.23
CA GLU A 40 -3.33 6.68 -10.28
C GLU A 40 -2.34 7.59 -9.55
N VAL A 41 -2.79 8.81 -9.24
CA VAL A 41 -2.02 9.87 -8.58
C VAL A 41 -2.95 10.78 -7.78
N GLU A 42 -2.45 11.32 -6.69
CA GLU A 42 -3.11 12.38 -5.92
C GLU A 42 -2.18 13.60 -5.84
N ALA A 43 -2.74 14.81 -6.00
CA ALA A 43 -2.01 16.06 -5.89
C ALA A 43 -2.32 16.73 -4.56
N TYR A 44 -1.29 17.02 -3.78
CA TYR A 44 -1.40 17.76 -2.51
C TYR A 44 -0.50 18.99 -2.56
N ASP A 45 -1.10 20.15 -2.74
CA ASP A 45 -0.38 21.42 -2.67
C ASP A 45 -0.06 21.77 -1.20
N PRO A 46 1.08 22.41 -0.89
CA PRO A 46 1.37 22.85 0.48
C PRO A 46 0.32 23.79 1.09
N THR A 47 -0.54 24.43 0.28
CA THR A 47 -1.64 25.27 0.75
C THR A 47 -2.95 24.52 0.98
N ASP A 48 -3.02 23.23 0.63
CA ASP A 48 -4.20 22.39 0.86
C ASP A 48 -4.23 21.88 2.31
N GLU A 49 -5.35 22.05 3.02
CA GLU A 49 -5.53 21.55 4.39
C GLU A 49 -5.33 20.02 4.50
N ALA A 50 -5.60 19.28 3.43
CA ALA A 50 -5.36 17.84 3.35
C ALA A 50 -3.87 17.49 3.24
N SER A 51 -3.02 18.44 2.85
CA SER A 51 -1.57 18.28 2.70
C SER A 51 -0.83 18.32 4.03
N HIS A 52 0.16 17.42 4.20
CA HIS A 52 1.07 17.50 5.35
C HIS A 52 2.01 18.69 5.32
N GLY A 53 2.10 19.38 4.18
CA GLY A 53 2.81 20.64 4.04
C GLY A 53 2.06 21.84 4.64
N PHE A 54 0.74 21.73 4.85
CA PHE A 54 -0.13 22.85 5.23
C PHE A 54 0.32 23.60 6.48
N ARG A 55 0.79 22.87 7.48
CA ARG A 55 1.25 23.43 8.75
C ARG A 55 2.76 23.71 8.80
N GLY A 56 3.39 23.80 7.62
CA GLY A 56 4.81 24.05 7.48
C GLY A 56 5.68 22.80 7.61
N ARG A 57 6.98 22.95 7.35
CA ARG A 57 7.95 21.85 7.36
C ARG A 57 8.19 21.38 8.80
N THR A 58 8.10 20.07 9.00
CA THR A 58 8.34 19.38 10.27
C THR A 58 9.32 18.23 10.03
N PRO A 59 10.05 17.75 11.06
CA PRO A 59 10.86 16.53 10.92
C PRO A 59 10.05 15.34 10.38
N ARG A 60 8.74 15.33 10.67
CA ARG A 60 7.75 14.33 10.23
C ARG A 60 7.43 14.35 8.74
N ASN A 61 7.23 15.53 8.13
CA ASN A 61 7.10 15.63 6.67
C ASN A 61 8.46 15.64 5.95
N ALA A 62 9.56 15.56 6.71
CA ALA A 62 10.88 15.13 6.22
C ALA A 62 11.13 13.61 6.36
N GLY A 63 10.29 12.86 7.11
CA GLY A 63 10.30 11.39 7.26
C GLY A 63 9.57 10.89 8.52
N GLY A 64 8.37 10.29 8.38
CA GLY A 64 7.65 9.58 9.46
C GLY A 64 6.12 9.83 9.52
N SER A 65 5.32 8.77 9.70
CA SER A 65 3.84 8.69 9.56
C SER A 65 2.99 9.80 10.20
N ARG A 66 1.97 10.29 9.47
CA ARG A 66 1.04 11.43 9.71
C ARG A 66 -0.21 11.19 10.60
N TRP A 67 -0.60 9.94 10.86
CA TRP A 67 -1.96 9.64 11.38
C TRP A 67 -2.15 9.66 12.89
N SER A 68 -1.07 9.84 13.66
CA SER A 68 -1.06 9.64 15.12
C SER A 68 -0.59 10.84 15.95
N ALA A 69 -0.49 12.05 15.37
CA ALA A 69 -0.05 13.21 16.17
C ALA A 69 -1.15 13.60 17.17
N GLY A 70 -0.80 13.61 18.45
CA GLY A 70 -1.71 13.99 19.54
C GLY A 70 -2.81 12.97 19.83
N LYS A 71 -2.79 11.79 19.21
CA LYS A 71 -3.70 10.70 19.58
C LYS A 71 -3.15 9.96 20.79
N ASP A 72 -4.03 9.65 21.73
CA ASP A 72 -3.73 8.62 22.71
C ASP A 72 -3.61 7.28 21.97
N LEU A 73 -2.40 6.75 21.93
CA LEU A 73 -2.07 5.45 21.32
C LEU A 73 -2.02 4.35 22.38
N SER A 74 -2.52 4.60 23.59
CA SER A 74 -2.64 3.56 24.60
C SER A 74 -3.51 2.42 24.05
N PHE A 75 -2.93 1.23 24.09
CA PHE A 75 -3.58 0.01 23.67
C PHE A 75 -3.68 -0.89 24.90
N VAL A 76 -4.91 -1.31 25.22
CA VAL A 76 -5.14 -2.33 26.24
C VAL A 76 -5.27 -3.66 25.51
N PRO A 77 -4.30 -4.58 25.63
CA PRO A 77 -4.41 -5.89 25.03
C PRO A 77 -5.62 -6.61 25.61
N LEU A 78 -6.50 -7.10 24.75
CA LEU A 78 -7.61 -7.96 25.16
C LEU A 78 -7.13 -9.40 25.26
N ARG A 79 -7.69 -10.13 26.21
CA ARG A 79 -7.53 -11.59 26.23
C ARG A 79 -8.28 -12.19 25.04
N PRO A 80 -7.68 -13.11 24.27
CA PRO A 80 -8.34 -13.72 23.12
C PRO A 80 -9.35 -14.78 23.59
N GLU A 81 -10.51 -14.34 24.07
CA GLU A 81 -11.57 -15.22 24.59
C GLU A 81 -12.67 -15.51 23.56
N LEU A 82 -12.83 -14.64 22.55
CA LEU A 82 -13.89 -14.73 21.56
C LEU A 82 -13.30 -14.87 20.15
N VAL A 83 -13.91 -15.74 19.35
CA VAL A 83 -13.51 -15.98 17.96
C VAL A 83 -14.54 -15.38 17.00
N VAL A 84 -14.05 -14.72 15.96
CA VAL A 84 -14.84 -14.24 14.83
C VAL A 84 -14.29 -14.82 13.54
N GLU A 85 -15.19 -15.07 12.60
CA GLU A 85 -14.86 -15.33 11.21
C GLU A 85 -14.87 -14.00 10.45
N VAL A 86 -13.88 -13.78 9.59
CA VAL A 86 -13.77 -12.58 8.76
C VAL A 86 -13.57 -12.97 7.30
N ARG A 87 -14.04 -12.11 6.39
CA ARG A 87 -13.65 -12.14 4.98
C ARG A 87 -12.50 -11.17 4.78
N TYR A 88 -11.51 -11.56 4.00
CA TYR A 88 -10.32 -10.76 3.72
C TYR A 88 -9.88 -10.99 2.27
N ASP A 89 -9.18 -10.01 1.70
CA ASP A 89 -8.66 -10.09 0.32
C ASP A 89 -7.32 -10.82 0.28
N HIS A 90 -6.31 -10.31 0.99
CA HIS A 90 -4.98 -10.92 1.07
C HIS A 90 -4.23 -10.53 2.35
N MET A 91 -3.19 -11.30 2.65
CA MET A 91 -2.23 -11.03 3.72
C MET A 91 -1.08 -10.15 3.22
N GLU A 92 -0.59 -9.25 4.06
CA GLU A 92 0.68 -8.54 3.88
C GLU A 92 1.58 -8.86 5.09
N GLY A 93 2.42 -9.88 4.95
CA GLY A 93 3.12 -10.46 6.09
C GLY A 93 2.14 -11.06 7.11
N GLU A 94 2.22 -10.63 8.37
CA GLU A 94 1.39 -11.12 9.49
C GLU A 94 0.10 -10.31 9.71
N ARG A 95 -0.39 -9.58 8.70
CA ARG A 95 -1.64 -8.80 8.82
C ARG A 95 -2.52 -8.91 7.58
N PHE A 96 -3.82 -8.72 7.77
CA PHE A 96 -4.73 -8.47 6.65
C PHE A 96 -4.39 -7.12 6.00
N ARG A 97 -4.32 -7.12 4.68
CA ARG A 97 -4.28 -5.89 3.87
C ARG A 97 -5.68 -5.58 3.38
N HIS A 98 -6.00 -4.28 3.40
CA HIS A 98 -7.36 -3.76 3.31
C HIS A 98 -8.23 -4.20 4.51
N THR A 99 -9.36 -3.55 4.70
CA THR A 99 -10.21 -3.77 5.87
C THR A 99 -10.83 -5.17 5.82
N ALA A 100 -10.45 -6.03 6.76
CA ALA A 100 -11.13 -7.31 6.97
C ALA A 100 -12.59 -7.06 7.37
N GLN A 101 -13.51 -7.81 6.77
CA GLN A 101 -14.94 -7.65 6.98
C GLN A 101 -15.44 -8.72 7.94
N PHE A 102 -16.10 -8.31 9.02
CA PHE A 102 -16.75 -9.23 9.95
C PHE A 102 -17.78 -10.11 9.22
N SER A 103 -17.67 -11.42 9.39
CA SER A 103 -18.63 -12.39 8.86
C SER A 103 -19.60 -12.83 9.96
N ARG A 104 -19.09 -13.47 11.02
CA ARG A 104 -19.91 -13.98 12.14
C ARG A 104 -19.07 -14.33 13.37
N TRP A 105 -19.72 -14.44 14.52
CA TRP A 105 -19.12 -15.04 15.73
C TRP A 105 -18.98 -16.56 15.58
N ARG A 106 -17.93 -17.11 16.19
CA ARG A 106 -17.61 -18.55 16.22
C ARG A 106 -17.50 -19.04 17.66
N PRO A 107 -18.62 -19.13 18.40
CA PRO A 107 -18.61 -19.66 19.77
C PRO A 107 -18.22 -21.16 19.82
N ASP A 108 -18.23 -21.83 18.66
CA ASP A 108 -17.83 -23.21 18.45
C ASP A 108 -16.31 -23.41 18.30
N ARG A 109 -15.52 -22.33 18.28
CA ARG A 109 -14.08 -22.37 18.09
C ARG A 109 -13.34 -22.01 19.36
N ASP A 110 -12.33 -22.82 19.67
CA ASP A 110 -11.33 -22.49 20.67
C ASP A 110 -10.38 -21.41 20.12
N PRO A 111 -10.18 -20.27 20.82
CA PRO A 111 -9.25 -19.23 20.40
C PRO A 111 -7.84 -19.73 20.09
N GLU A 112 -7.31 -20.70 20.86
CA GLU A 112 -5.96 -21.24 20.63
C GLU A 112 -5.85 -22.04 19.33
N SER A 113 -6.98 -22.50 18.76
CA SER A 113 -7.01 -23.18 17.47
C SER A 113 -6.92 -22.24 16.26
N CYS A 114 -7.06 -20.93 16.46
CA CYS A 114 -7.08 -19.93 15.38
C CYS A 114 -5.66 -19.52 14.96
N THR A 115 -5.00 -20.36 14.15
CA THR A 115 -3.61 -20.15 13.70
C THR A 115 -3.51 -19.82 12.21
N TYR A 116 -2.36 -19.34 11.73
CA TYR A 116 -2.11 -19.06 10.31
C TYR A 116 -2.25 -20.28 9.38
N ALA A 117 -2.15 -21.50 9.92
CA ALA A 117 -2.33 -22.73 9.14
C ALA A 117 -3.75 -22.87 8.55
N GLN A 118 -4.71 -22.05 9.00
CA GLN A 118 -6.06 -22.01 8.45
C GLN A 118 -6.18 -21.16 7.17
N LEU A 119 -5.17 -20.33 6.87
CA LEU A 119 -5.20 -19.46 5.70
C LEU A 119 -4.85 -20.28 4.46
N GLU A 120 -5.59 -20.05 3.38
CA GLU A 120 -5.23 -20.58 2.07
C GLU A 120 -3.99 -19.82 1.58
N GLU A 121 -2.85 -20.49 1.53
CA GLU A 121 -1.64 -19.94 0.92
C GLU A 121 -1.87 -19.86 -0.60
N PRO A 122 -1.80 -18.68 -1.22
CA PRO A 122 -1.92 -18.56 -2.66
C PRO A 122 -0.87 -19.45 -3.33
N VAL A 123 -1.25 -20.17 -4.37
CA VAL A 123 -0.31 -20.97 -5.16
C VAL A 123 0.77 -20.02 -5.68
N ASN A 124 1.99 -20.17 -5.18
CA ASN A 124 3.13 -19.41 -5.67
C ASN A 124 3.37 -19.80 -7.13
N PHE A 125 3.12 -18.87 -8.05
CA PHE A 125 3.53 -19.04 -9.43
C PHE A 125 4.99 -18.63 -9.53
N ASP A 126 5.83 -19.53 -10.04
CA ASP A 126 7.14 -19.15 -10.52
C ASP A 126 6.94 -18.24 -11.73
N LEU A 127 7.07 -16.93 -11.52
CA LEU A 127 6.95 -15.93 -12.57
C LEU A 127 7.94 -16.17 -13.70
N THR A 128 9.07 -16.83 -13.43
CA THR A 128 10.06 -17.23 -14.44
C THR A 128 9.41 -18.18 -15.45
N SER A 129 8.67 -19.19 -14.99
CA SER A 129 7.97 -20.15 -15.86
C SER A 129 6.92 -19.51 -16.78
N VAL A 130 6.26 -18.46 -16.31
CA VAL A 130 5.24 -17.70 -17.07
C VAL A 130 5.89 -16.77 -18.09
N LEU A 131 7.01 -16.14 -17.72
CA LEU A 131 7.71 -15.19 -18.57
C LEU A 131 8.61 -15.87 -19.62
N GLU A 132 9.08 -17.10 -19.35
CA GLU A 132 9.87 -17.90 -20.29
C GLU A 132 9.03 -18.50 -21.42
N THR A 133 7.74 -18.79 -21.19
CA THR A 133 6.83 -19.28 -22.24
C THR A 133 6.47 -18.22 -23.29
N GLY A 134 6.82 -16.96 -23.05
CA GLY A 134 6.55 -15.83 -23.95
C GLY A 134 7.73 -15.36 -24.79
N ARG A 135 8.90 -16.03 -24.73
CA ARG A 135 10.06 -15.65 -25.53
C ARG A 135 10.01 -16.35 -26.90
N PRO A 136 9.94 -15.62 -28.03
CA PRO A 136 9.99 -16.23 -29.36
C PRO A 136 11.33 -16.89 -29.65
#